data_AF-A0A2X3ISD2-F1
#
_entry.id   AF-A0A2X3ISD2-F1
#
_cell.length_a   1.000
_cell.length_b   1.000
_cell.length_c   1.000
_cell.angle_alpha   90.00
_cell.angle_beta   90.00
_cell.angle_gamma   90.00
#
_symmetry.space_group_name_H-M   'P 1'
#
loop_
_entity.id
_entity.type
_entity.pdbx_description
1 polymer ?
#
loop_
_entity_poly.entity_id
_entity_poly.type
_entity_poly.pdbx_seq_one_letter_code
_entity_poly.pdbx_strand_id
1 'polypeptide(L)' 'MEMTNAQRLILSNQYKMMTMLDPDNAERYRRLQTIIERGYGLQMRELDPRAWPVDGRNLPYRY' A
#
# COMPACT_ATOMS: atom_id res chain seq x y z
N MET A 1 -5.99 7.27 -11.89
CA MET A 1 -6.23 5.82 -12.00
C MET A 1 -6.48 5.30 -10.59
N GLU A 2 -7.74 5.00 -10.25
CA GLU A 2 -8.10 4.46 -8.93
C GLU A 2 -7.70 2.98 -8.87
N MET A 3 -6.57 2.70 -8.21
CA MET A 3 -6.13 1.34 -7.92
C MET A 3 -6.42 1.02 -6.47
N THR A 4 -7.09 -0.10 -6.23
CA THR A 4 -7.42 -0.56 -4.88
C THR A 4 -6.16 -0.99 -4.11
N ASN A 5 -6.24 -0.98 -2.77
CA ASN A 5 -5.12 -1.39 -1.91
C ASN A 5 -4.61 -2.80 -2.24
N ALA A 6 -5.51 -3.72 -2.55
CA ALA A 6 -5.16 -5.08 -2.96
C ALA A 6 -4.43 -5.10 -4.30
N GLN A 7 -4.89 -4.33 -5.30
CA GLN A 7 -4.24 -4.24 -6.62
C GLN A 7 -2.83 -3.65 -6.52
N ARG A 8 -2.62 -2.64 -5.67
CA ARG A 8 -1.29 -2.05 -5.42
C ARG A 8 -0.36 -3.04 -4.71
N LEU A 9 -0.87 -3.81 -3.74
CA LEU A 9 -0.09 -4.85 -3.06
C LEU A 9 0.35 -5.96 -4.03
N ILE A 10 -0.56 -6.41 -4.89
CA ILE A 10 -0.27 -7.40 -5.93
C ILE A 10 0.85 -6.90 -6.86
N LEU A 11 0.78 -5.64 -7.30
CA LEU A 11 1.81 -5.05 -8.16
C LEU A 11 3.16 -4.89 -7.46
N SER A 12 3.18 -4.50 -6.17
CA SER A 12 4.42 -4.45 -5.39
C SER A 12 5.10 -5.83 -5.33
N ASN A 13 4.32 -6.87 -5.09
CA ASN A 13 4.81 -8.25 -5.08
C ASN A 13 5.30 -8.71 -6.46
N GLN A 14 4.62 -8.30 -7.54
CA GLN A 14 5.03 -8.60 -8.91
C GLN A 14 6.38 -7.95 -9.23
N TYR A 15 6.58 -6.67 -8.90
CA TYR A 15 7.88 -6.01 -9.11
C TYR A 15 9.00 -6.64 -8.29
N LYS A 16 8.70 -7.09 -7.07
CA LYS A 16 9.66 -7.83 -6.24
C LYS A 16 10.08 -9.16 -6.91
N MET A 17 9.12 -9.89 -7.48
CA MET A 17 9.40 -11.13 -8.22
C MET A 17 10.17 -10.88 -9.53
N MET A 18 9.80 -9.84 -10.29
CA MET A 18 10.50 -9.49 -11.54
C MET A 18 11.95 -9.07 -11.28
N THR A 19 12.23 -8.42 -10.15
CA THR A 19 13.60 -8.09 -9.72
C THR A 19 14.44 -9.34 -9.44
N MET A 20 13.81 -10.42 -8.95
CA MET A 20 14.50 -11.70 -8.70
C MET A 20 14.69 -12.52 -9.97
N LEU A 21 13.79 -12.39 -10.94
CA LEU A 21 13.83 -13.12 -12.21
C LEU A 21 14.71 -12.46 -13.26
N ASP A 22 14.78 -11.12 -13.25
CA ASP A 22 15.50 -10.33 -14.24
C ASP A 22 16.29 -9.21 -13.56
N PRO A 23 17.51 -9.52 -13.08
CA PRO A 23 18.33 -8.57 -12.33
C PRO A 23 18.84 -7.41 -13.21
N ASP A 24 18.88 -7.57 -14.54
CA ASP A 24 19.32 -6.54 -15.49
C ASP A 24 18.38 -5.32 -15.47
N ASN A 25 17.07 -5.54 -15.29
CA ASN A 25 16.07 -4.48 -15.12
C ASN A 25 15.73 -4.20 -13.64
N ALA A 26 16.50 -4.71 -12.67
CA ALA A 26 16.25 -4.54 -11.24
C ALA A 26 16.10 -3.07 -10.82
N GLU A 27 16.90 -2.16 -11.40
CA GLU A 27 16.82 -0.74 -11.10
C GLU A 27 15.48 -0.12 -11.52
N ARG A 28 14.97 -0.55 -12.68
CA ARG A 28 13.69 -0.10 -13.22
C ARG A 28 12.52 -0.62 -12.36
N TYR A 29 12.57 -1.88 -11.94
CA TYR A 29 11.54 -2.46 -11.06
C TYR A 29 11.59 -1.86 -9.65
N ARG A 30 12.78 -1.61 -9.08
CA ARG A 30 12.92 -0.90 -7.79
C ARG A 30 12.33 0.50 -7.83
N ARG A 31 12.52 1.23 -8.93
CA ARG A 31 11.93 2.57 -9.10
C ARG A 31 10.41 2.50 -9.16
N LEU A 32 9.84 1.53 -9.87
CA LEU A 32 8.39 1.30 -9.94
C LEU A 32 7.83 0.88 -8.58
N GLN A 33 8.51 -0.01 -7.85
CA GLN A 33 8.15 -0.41 -6.50
C GLN A 33 8.12 0.81 -5.56
N THR A 34 9.13 1.67 -5.61
CA THR A 34 9.20 2.90 -4.79
C THR A 34 8.05 3.86 -5.08
N ILE A 35 7.63 4.00 -6.33
CA ILE A 35 6.51 4.87 -6.72
C ILE A 35 5.19 4.33 -6.12
N ILE A 36 4.98 3.02 -6.17
CA ILE A 36 3.80 2.36 -5.62
C ILE A 36 3.80 2.40 -4.08
N GLU A 37 4.95 2.15 -3.44
CA GLU A 37 5.10 2.16 -1.97
C GLU A 37 5.01 3.56 -1.37
N ARG A 38 5.53 4.61 -2.04
CA ARG A 38 5.38 5.99 -1.56
C ARG A 38 3.93 6.48 -1.64
N GLY A 39 3.17 6.04 -2.65
CA GLY A 39 1.72 6.26 -2.70
C GLY A 39 0.97 5.51 -1.60
N TYR A 40 1.43 4.31 -1.24
CA TYR A 40 0.88 3.49 -0.15
C TYR A 40 1.12 4.12 1.23
N GLY A 41 2.28 4.74 1.48
CA GLY A 41 2.56 5.39 2.77
C GLY A 41 1.61 6.55 3.10
N LEU A 42 1.10 7.27 2.09
CA LEU A 42 0.12 8.33 2.27
C LEU A 42 -1.28 7.73 2.55
N GLN A 43 -1.73 6.79 1.71
CA GLN A 43 -3.03 6.15 1.84
C GLN A 43 -3.15 5.28 3.11
N MET A 44 -2.07 4.64 3.56
CA MET A 44 -2.05 3.91 4.83
C MET A 44 -2.12 4.84 6.04
N ARG A 45 -1.55 6.04 5.96
CA ARG A 45 -1.72 7.06 7.01
C ARG A 45 -3.14 7.59 7.07
N GLU A 46 -3.82 7.68 5.93
CA GLU A 46 -5.24 8.05 5.85
C GLU A 46 -6.17 6.92 6.33
N LEU A 47 -5.74 5.66 6.20
CA LEU A 47 -6.48 4.46 6.64
C LEU A 47 -6.14 4.02 8.07
N ASP A 48 -5.15 4.63 8.74
CA ASP A 48 -4.77 4.25 10.10
C ASP A 48 -5.90 4.62 11.09
N PRO A 49 -6.56 3.64 11.72
CA PRO A 49 -7.70 3.90 12.60
C PRO A 49 -7.34 4.62 13.90
N ARG A 50 -6.04 4.84 14.21
CA ARG A 50 -5.61 5.65 15.37
C ARG A 50 -5.59 7.15 15.06
N ALA A 51 -5.81 7.55 13.81
CA ALA A 51 -6.05 8.95 13.45
C ALA A 51 -7.46 9.41 13.81
N TRP A 52 -8.33 8.52 14.31
CA TRP A 52 -9.64 8.86 14.82
C TRP A 52 -9.53 9.41 16.26
N PRO A 53 -10.15 10.56 16.59
CA PRO A 53 -10.22 11.02 17.97
C PRO A 53 -10.96 9.96 18.79
N VAL A 54 -10.26 9.35 19.75
CA VAL A 54 -10.82 8.45 20.74
C VAL A 54 -11.70 9.23 21.75
N ASP A 55 -12.74 9.93 21.28
CA ASP A 55 -13.86 10.29 22.17
C ASP A 55 -14.77 9.06 22.22
N GLY A 56 -14.70 8.35 23.35
CA GLY A 56 -15.36 7.07 23.61
C GLY A 56 -16.89 7.14 23.71
N ARG A 57 -17.58 7.76 22.73
CA ARG A 57 -19.03 7.96 22.75
C ARG A 57 -19.76 7.58 21.47
N ASN A 58 -19.17 6.78 20.58
CA ASN A 58 -19.94 6.23 19.46
C ASN A 58 -19.39 4.89 18.94
N LEU A 59 -19.82 3.80 19.57
CA LEU A 59 -19.78 2.47 18.96
C LEU A 59 -21.21 2.12 18.51
N PRO A 60 -21.56 2.19 17.21
CA PRO A 60 -22.65 1.38 16.70
C PRO A 60 -22.12 -0.04 16.48
N TYR A 61 -23.04 -1.00 16.45
CA TYR A 61 -22.81 -2.46 16.34
C TYR A 61 -22.64 -3.19 17.68
N ARG A 62 -23.77 -3.26 18.40
CA ARG A 62 -24.15 -4.46 19.14
C ARG A 62 -24.46 -5.58 18.14
N TYR A 63 -23.96 -6.78 18.41
CA TYR A 63 -24.66 -8.04 18.17
C TYR A 63 -24.95 -8.67 19.53
#